data_AF-A0A352FQX0-F1
#
_entry.id   AF-A0A352FQX0-F1
#
_cell.length_a   1.000
_cell.length_b   1.000
_cell.length_c   1.000
_cell.angle_alpha   90.00
_cell.angle_beta   90.00
_cell.angle_gamma   90.00
#
_symmetry.space_group_name_H-M   'P 1'
#
loop_
_entity.id
_entity.type
_entity.pdbx_description
1 polymer ?
#
loop_
_entity_poly.entity_id
_entity_poly.type
_entity_poly.pdbx_seq_one_letter_code
_entity_poly.pdbx_strand_id
1 'polypeptide(L)'
;MLELFLASSVVLIVGAHVDRYHFLFHVVWGVIAIGFGFLGSRHQVKIFCLVSGVVYLIFSVPGFFLGDPAMNRDWQIGPMHLMFPDDILHTILGAGLIVVGMVTKTNSKNRGNA
;
A
#
# COMPACT_ATOMS: atom_id res chain seq x y z
N MET A 1 2.82 9.92 -8.00
CA MET A 1 3.27 8.80 -7.14
C MET A 1 3.29 9.21 -5.68
N LEU A 2 4.07 10.23 -5.30
CA LEU A 2 4.00 10.82 -3.96
C LEU A 2 2.57 11.27 -3.61
N GLU A 3 1.83 11.86 -4.56
CA GLU A 3 0.44 12.27 -4.36
C GLU A 3 -0.55 11.11 -4.16
N LEU A 4 -0.35 9.97 -4.84
CA LEU A 4 -1.19 8.76 -4.66
C LEU A 4 -0.94 8.12 -3.29
N PHE A 5 0.30 8.22 -2.79
CA PHE A 5 0.67 7.70 -1.48
C PHE A 5 0.29 8.64 -0.34
N LEU A 6 0.44 9.95 -0.52
CA LEU A 6 -0.09 10.94 0.42
C LEU A 6 -1.61 10.88 0.47
N ALA A 7 -2.27 10.77 -0.68
CA ALA A 7 -3.73 10.59 -0.72
C ALA A 7 -4.16 9.28 -0.05
N SER A 8 -3.41 8.17 -0.21
CA SER A 8 -3.73 6.93 0.50
C SER A 8 -3.48 7.02 2.01
N SER A 9 -2.34 7.57 2.43
CA SER A 9 -2.05 7.81 3.85
C SER A 9 -3.08 8.76 4.47
N VAL A 10 -3.53 9.80 3.77
CA VAL A 10 -4.56 10.73 4.24
C VAL A 10 -5.94 10.08 4.28
N VAL A 11 -6.33 9.30 3.26
CA VAL A 11 -7.62 8.57 3.24
C VAL A 11 -7.68 7.54 4.38
N LEU A 12 -6.56 6.89 4.68
CA LEU A 12 -6.45 5.92 5.77
C LEU A 12 -6.39 6.59 7.15
N ILE A 13 -5.75 7.75 7.28
CA ILE A 13 -5.77 8.54 8.53
C ILE A 13 -7.16 9.15 8.79
N VAL A 14 -7.86 9.60 7.76
CA VAL A 14 -9.20 10.21 7.88
C VAL A 14 -10.29 9.14 8.10
N GLY A 15 -10.08 7.91 7.62
CA GLY A 15 -10.95 6.75 7.91
C GLY A 15 -10.69 6.06 9.25
N ALA A 16 -9.49 6.20 9.84
CA ALA A 16 -9.06 5.36 10.96
C ALA A 16 -9.33 5.94 12.36
N HIS A 17 -10.47 5.56 12.92
CA HIS A 17 -10.63 5.34 14.37
C HIS A 17 -10.60 3.84 14.71
N VAL A 18 -9.94 3.01 13.90
CA VAL A 18 -10.08 1.55 13.97
C VAL A 18 -9.18 0.94 15.05
N ASP A 19 -7.86 1.12 14.94
CA ASP A 19 -6.91 0.55 15.90
C ASP A 19 -5.51 1.19 15.79
N ARG A 20 -4.79 1.22 16.92
CA ARG A 20 -3.45 1.83 17.05
C ARG A 20 -2.41 1.19 16.13
N TYR A 21 -2.49 -0.12 15.91
CA TYR A 21 -1.53 -0.87 15.10
C TYR A 21 -1.73 -0.65 13.61
N HIS A 22 -2.99 -0.63 13.14
CA HIS A 22 -3.31 -0.25 11.76
C HIS A 22 -2.83 1.18 11.44
N PHE A 23 -3.07 2.14 12.36
CA PHE A 23 -2.56 3.50 12.21
C PHE A 23 -1.03 3.56 12.14
N LEU A 24 -0.35 2.85 13.05
CA LEU A 24 1.11 2.83 13.09
C LEU A 24 1.70 2.25 11.80
N PHE A 25 1.09 1.19 11.25
CA PHE A 25 1.49 0.63 9.97
C PHE A 25 1.48 1.69 8.88
N HIS A 26 0.38 2.44 8.73
CA HIS A 26 0.28 3.51 7.73
C HIS A 26 1.27 4.64 7.92
N VAL A 27 1.52 5.06 9.15
CA VAL A 27 2.51 6.11 9.43
C VAL A 27 3.90 5.66 9.00
N VAL A 28 4.32 4.45 9.39
CA VAL A 28 5.63 3.90 9.02
C VAL A 28 5.73 3.74 7.50
N TRP A 29 4.70 3.18 6.87
CA TRP A 29 4.66 2.97 5.43
C TRP A 29 4.69 4.29 4.64
N GLY A 30 3.97 5.30 5.13
CA GLY A 30 3.94 6.66 4.59
C GLY A 30 5.29 7.38 4.68
N VAL A 31 5.99 7.27 5.81
CA VAL A 31 7.36 7.84 5.96
C VAL A 31 8.33 7.22 4.98
N ILE A 32 8.29 5.88 4.81
CA ILE A 32 9.12 5.17 3.83
C ILE A 32 8.80 5.65 2.41
N ALA A 33 7.52 5.82 2.09
CA ALA A 33 7.08 6.29 0.79
C ALA A 33 7.54 7.71 0.47
N ILE A 34 7.48 8.62 1.45
CA ILE A 34 8.03 9.97 1.34
C ILE A 34 9.54 9.89 1.07
N GLY A 35 10.26 9.04 1.81
CA GLY A 35 11.69 8.80 1.60
C GLY A 35 12.01 8.40 0.15
N PHE A 36 11.33 7.38 -0.38
CA PHE A 36 11.51 6.98 -1.78
C PHE A 36 11.01 8.02 -2.80
N GLY A 37 9.98 8.80 -2.45
CA GLY A 37 9.42 9.83 -3.33
C GLY A 37 10.34 11.02 -3.54
N PHE A 38 11.08 11.45 -2.51
CA PHE A 38 12.00 12.59 -2.59
C PHE A 38 13.44 12.20 -2.91
N LEU A 39 13.91 11.06 -2.38
CA LEU A 39 15.32 10.66 -2.45
C LEU A 39 15.56 9.43 -3.34
N GLY A 40 14.50 8.72 -3.73
CA GLY A 40 14.60 7.48 -4.48
C GLY A 40 14.79 7.68 -5.98
N SER A 41 15.59 6.80 -6.58
CA SER A 41 15.67 6.65 -8.03
C SER A 41 14.34 6.15 -8.62
N ARG A 42 14.09 6.41 -9.92
CA ARG A 42 12.91 5.87 -10.64
C ARG A 42 12.76 4.36 -10.51
N HIS A 43 13.87 3.63 -10.37
CA HIS A 43 13.86 2.18 -10.16
C HIS A 43 13.41 1.80 -8.75
N GLN A 44 13.92 2.48 -7.72
CA GLN A 44 13.48 2.26 -6.33
C GLN A 44 11.99 2.58 -6.16
N VAL A 45 11.54 3.68 -6.76
CA VAL A 45 10.13 4.06 -6.74
C VAL A 45 9.25 3.02 -7.44
N LYS A 46 9.69 2.48 -8.58
CA LYS A 46 8.99 1.37 -9.26
C LYS A 46 8.87 0.15 -8.36
N ILE A 47 9.98 -0.30 -7.78
CA ILE A 47 9.99 -1.47 -6.88
C ILE A 47 9.06 -1.22 -5.69
N PHE A 48 9.15 -0.04 -5.09
CA PHE A 48 8.32 0.34 -3.95
C PHE A 48 6.82 0.27 -4.27
N CYS A 49 6.40 0.77 -5.44
CA CYS A 49 5.01 0.65 -5.88
C CYS A 49 4.58 -0.81 -6.08
N LEU A 50 5.43 -1.64 -6.70
CA LEU A 50 5.10 -3.05 -6.89
C LEU A 50 4.98 -3.79 -5.55
N VAL A 51 5.95 -3.61 -4.66
CA VAL A 51 5.97 -4.25 -3.34
C VAL A 51 4.78 -3.79 -2.51
N SER A 52 4.53 -2.47 -2.44
CA SER A 52 3.38 -1.93 -1.70
C SER A 52 2.05 -2.41 -2.28
N GLY A 53 1.95 -2.51 -3.60
CA GLY A 53 0.78 -3.05 -4.27
C GLY A 53 0.49 -4.49 -3.88
N VAL A 54 1.52 -5.33 -3.85
CA VAL A 54 1.42 -6.73 -3.39
C VAL A 54 1.04 -6.79 -1.92
N VAL A 55 1.67 -6.00 -1.05
CA VAL A 55 1.38 -5.97 0.39
C VAL A 55 -0.08 -5.63 0.65
N TYR A 56 -0.60 -4.57 0.02
CA TYR A 56 -2.01 -4.20 0.17
C TYR A 56 -2.97 -5.29 -0.30
N LEU A 57 -2.69 -5.96 -1.42
CA LEU A 57 -3.52 -7.06 -1.90
C LEU A 57 -3.46 -8.29 -0.99
N ILE A 58 -2.29 -8.59 -0.40
CA ILE A 58 -2.13 -9.72 0.53
C ILE A 58 -2.94 -9.52 1.80
N PHE A 59 -3.10 -8.29 2.28
CA PHE A 59 -3.93 -8.03 3.46
C PHE A 59 -5.41 -7.89 3.10
N SER A 60 -5.74 -7.24 1.98
CA SER A 60 -7.12 -6.93 1.66
C SER A 60 -7.91 -8.09 1.06
N VAL A 61 -7.29 -8.87 0.16
CA VAL A 61 -7.98 -9.96 -0.54
C VAL A 61 -8.42 -11.05 0.45
N PRO A 62 -7.57 -11.54 1.36
CA PRO A 62 -8.02 -12.51 2.34
C PRO A 62 -9.01 -11.92 3.34
N GLY A 63 -9.00 -10.62 3.64
CA GLY A 63 -10.02 -9.97 4.48
C GLY A 63 -11.45 -10.24 4.00
N PHE A 64 -11.68 -10.21 2.68
CA PHE A 64 -12.99 -10.55 2.09
C PHE A 64 -13.45 -12.00 2.32
N PHE A 65 -12.51 -12.94 2.46
CA PHE A 65 -12.81 -14.38 2.56
C PHE A 65 -12.70 -14.91 3.98
N LEU A 66 -11.74 -14.40 4.76
CA LEU A 66 -11.37 -14.81 6.10
C LEU A 66 -11.95 -13.90 7.19
N GLY A 67 -12.46 -12.72 6.81
CA GLY A 67 -13.14 -11.80 7.71
C GLY A 67 -14.42 -12.40 8.30
N ASP A 68 -14.67 -12.10 9.56
CA ASP A 68 -15.76 -12.66 10.34
C ASP A 68 -17.12 -12.14 9.80
N PRO A 69 -18.00 -13.02 9.27
CA PRO A 69 -19.31 -12.59 8.80
C PRO A 69 -20.18 -11.95 9.89
N ALA A 70 -19.98 -12.29 11.16
CA ALA A 70 -20.70 -11.69 12.29
C ALA A 70 -20.23 -10.27 12.62
N MET A 71 -19.05 -9.88 12.12
CA MET A 71 -18.45 -8.56 12.31
C MET A 71 -18.32 -7.80 10.99
N ASN A 72 -19.31 -7.91 10.11
CA ASN A 72 -19.30 -7.22 8.81
C ASN A 72 -18.04 -7.52 7.97
N ARG A 73 -17.49 -8.75 8.05
CA ARG A 73 -16.25 -9.17 7.39
C ARG A 73 -14.98 -8.49 7.89
N ASP A 74 -14.99 -7.97 9.10
CA ASP A 74 -13.77 -7.50 9.74
C ASP A 74 -12.78 -8.64 9.97
N TRP A 75 -11.49 -8.37 9.75
CA TRP A 75 -10.42 -9.34 9.89
C TRP A 75 -9.41 -8.90 10.95
N GLN A 76 -9.25 -9.74 11.98
CA GLN A 76 -8.28 -9.56 13.05
C GLN A 76 -7.01 -10.35 12.75
N ILE A 77 -5.89 -9.66 12.55
CA ILE A 77 -4.57 -10.26 12.35
C ILE A 77 -3.71 -9.93 13.57
N GLY A 78 -3.73 -10.81 14.57
CA GLY A 78 -3.10 -10.52 15.85
C GLY A 78 -3.73 -9.27 16.48
N PRO A 79 -2.94 -8.23 16.84
CA PRO A 79 -3.50 -7.01 17.40
C PRO A 79 -4.01 -6.01 16.35
N MET A 80 -3.86 -6.31 15.05
CA MET A 80 -4.27 -5.43 13.96
C MET A 80 -5.70 -5.75 13.52
N HIS A 81 -6.54 -4.74 13.49
CA HIS A 81 -7.92 -4.83 12.99
C HIS A 81 -8.00 -4.21 11.60
N LEU A 82 -8.48 -4.99 10.63
CA LEU A 82 -8.84 -4.51 9.29
C LEU A 82 -10.35 -4.54 9.15
N MET A 83 -10.97 -3.39 8.89
CA MET A 83 -12.40 -3.36 8.61
C MET A 83 -12.66 -3.62 7.13
N PHE A 84 -13.86 -4.10 6.81
CA PHE A 84 -14.25 -4.31 5.42
C PHE A 84 -14.12 -3.07 4.49
N PRO A 85 -14.46 -1.83 4.91
CA PRO A 85 -14.16 -0.64 4.12
C PRO A 85 -12.67 -0.44 3.85
N ASP A 86 -11.81 -0.81 4.80
CA ASP A 86 -10.36 -0.75 4.63
C ASP A 86 -9.95 -1.77 3.57
N ASP A 87 -10.44 -3.01 3.60
CA ASP A 87 -10.12 -4.02 2.60
C ASP A 87 -10.48 -3.56 1.18
N ILE A 88 -11.60 -2.86 1.00
CA ILE A 88 -11.96 -2.27 -0.30
C ILE A 88 -10.91 -1.25 -0.74
N LEU A 89 -10.58 -0.29 0.13
CA LEU A 89 -9.62 0.76 -0.19
C LEU A 89 -8.23 0.19 -0.48
N HIS A 90 -7.75 -0.73 0.35
CA HIS A 90 -6.47 -1.41 0.17
C HIS A 90 -6.44 -2.22 -1.13
N THR A 91 -7.55 -2.85 -1.52
CA THR A 91 -7.61 -3.58 -2.81
C THR A 91 -7.47 -2.62 -4.00
N ILE A 92 -8.21 -1.52 -4.00
CA ILE A 92 -8.16 -0.51 -5.08
C ILE A 92 -6.77 0.12 -5.16
N LEU A 93 -6.22 0.52 -4.01
CA LEU A 93 -4.89 1.13 -3.92
C LEU A 93 -3.79 0.12 -4.32
N GLY A 94 -3.91 -1.12 -3.86
CA GLY A 94 -2.98 -2.19 -4.18
C GLY A 94 -2.88 -2.43 -5.68
N ALA A 95 -4.04 -2.61 -6.34
CA ALA A 95 -4.13 -2.74 -7.78
C ALA A 95 -3.55 -1.50 -8.51
N GLY A 96 -3.91 -0.29 -8.07
CA GLY A 96 -3.39 0.95 -8.63
C GLY A 96 -1.86 1.07 -8.54
N LEU A 97 -1.27 0.70 -7.41
CA LEU A 97 0.18 0.73 -7.20
C LEU A 97 0.91 -0.29 -8.09
N ILE A 98 0.34 -1.48 -8.28
CA ILE A 98 0.89 -2.46 -9.24
C ILE A 98 0.91 -1.87 -10.65
N VAL A 99 -0.22 -1.32 -11.11
CA VAL A 99 -0.33 -0.71 -12.44
C VAL A 99 0.69 0.42 -12.61
N VAL A 100 0.79 1.31 -11.63
CA VAL A 100 1.76 2.41 -11.64
C VAL A 100 3.20 1.88 -11.68
N GLY A 101 3.53 0.86 -10.90
CA GLY A 101 4.84 0.21 -10.91
C GLY A 101 5.17 -0.41 -12.27
N MET A 102 4.22 -1.10 -12.89
CA MET A 102 4.40 -1.73 -14.21
C MET A 102 4.63 -0.69 -15.32
N VAL A 103 3.88 0.41 -15.32
CA VAL A 103 3.97 1.47 -16.33
C VAL A 103 5.19 2.39 -16.12
N THR A 104 5.76 2.41 -14.91
CA THR A 104 6.95 3.22 -14.62
C THR A 104 8.16 2.72 -15.42
N LYS A 105 8.62 3.56 -16.36
CA LYS A 105 9.83 3.30 -17.16
C LYS A 105 11.08 3.53 -16.33
N THR A 106 11.88 2.48 -16.19
CA THR A 106 13.24 2.59 -15.65
C THR A 106 14.19 2.85 -16.80
N ASN A 107 14.98 3.93 -16.74
CA ASN A 107 16.09 4.10 -17.67
C ASN A 107 17.08 2.96 -17.41
N SER A 108 17.04 1.93 -18.26
CA SER A 108 18.16 1.00 -18.35
C SER A 108 19.33 1.81 -18.86
N LYS A 109 20.33 2.07 -18.00
CA LYS A 109 21.62 2.53 -18.48
C LYS A 109 22.16 1.37 -19.30
N ASN A 110 22.00 1.47 -20.62
CA ASN A 110 22.55 0.52 -21.57
C ASN A 110 24.04 0.39 -21.23
N ARG A 111 24.46 -0.73 -20.63
CA ARG A 111 25.87 -1.08 -20.50
C ARG A 111 26.34 -1.48 -21.90
N GLY A 112 26.49 -0.48 -22.76
CA GLY A 112 27.24 -0.59 -23.99
C GLY A 112 28.68 -0.19 -23.72
N ASN A 113 29.58 -1.11 -24.07
CA ASN A 113 30.97 -0.89 -24.50
C ASN A 113 32.08 -1.04 -23.44
N ALA A 114 32.71 -2.22 -23.42
CA ALA A 114 34.13 -2.39 -23.73
C ALA A 114 34.35 -3.79 -24.33
#